data_AF-A0A9D1IDD3-F1
#
_entry.id   AF-A0A9D1IDD3-F1
#
_cell.length_a   1.000
_cell.length_b   1.000
_cell.length_c   1.000
_cell.angle_alpha   90.00
_cell.angle_beta   90.00
_cell.angle_gamma   90.00
#
_symmetry.space_group_name_H-M   'P 1'
#
loop_
_entity.id
_entity.type
_entity.pdbx_description
1 polymer ?
#
loop_
_entity_poly.entity_id
_entity_poly.type
_entity_poly.pdbx_seq_one_letter_code
_entity_poly.pdbx_strand_id
1 'polypeptide(L)' 'MVEVVDEDFVLTCDGRLRTFDRPKKKRKKHLQPLIARNGDIAAGRTIEDHTLRSWIREEEEKLVQV' A
#
# COMPACT_ATOMS: atom_id res chain seq x y z
N MET A 1 0.98 -3.60 0.01
CA MET A 1 1.35 -4.97 0.39
C MET A 1 2.71 -5.24 -0.22
N VAL A 2 3.64 -5.85 0.52
CA VAL A 2 5.03 -6.00 0.07
C VAL A 2 5.31 -7.42 -0.41
N GLU A 3 4.81 -8.43 0.30
CA GLU A 3 5.07 -9.83 -0.01
C GLU A 3 3.90 -10.73 0.43
N VAL A 4 3.67 -11.81 -0.31
CA VAL A 4 2.77 -12.90 0.08
C VAL A 4 3.59 -13.94 0.83
N VAL A 5 3.22 -14.27 2.07
CA VAL A 5 3.91 -15.33 2.83
C VAL A 5 3.29 -16.69 2.53
N ASP A 6 1.96 -16.75 2.57
CA ASP A 6 1.17 -17.95 2.33
C ASP A 6 -0.25 -17.58 1.86
N GLU A 7 -1.15 -18.56 1.77
CA GLU A 7 -2.52 -18.36 1.30
C GLU A 7 -3.32 -17.40 2.19
N ASP A 8 -3.04 -17.34 3.49
CA ASP A 8 -3.80 -16.56 4.48
C ASP A 8 -3.08 -15.29 4.93
N PHE A 9 -1.77 -15.20 4.76
CA PHE A 9 -0.94 -14.17 5.37
C PHE A 9 -0.12 -13.37 4.35
N VAL A 10 0.01 -12.08 4.65
CA VAL A 10 0.77 -11.11 3.86
C VAL A 10 1.63 -10.23 4.77
N LEU A 11 2.70 -9.68 4.19
CA LEU A 11 3.52 -8.63 4.81
C LEU A 11 3.04 -7.26 4.33
N THR A 12 2.69 -6.39 5.28
CA THR A 12 2.26 -5.02 5.02
C THR A 12 3.24 -4.02 5.62
N CYS A 13 3.56 -2.99 4.83
CA CYS A 13 4.31 -1.81 5.25
C CYS A 13 3.42 -0.57 5.04
N ASP A 14 3.49 0.37 5.97
CA ASP A 14 2.83 1.68 5.88
C ASP A 14 3.85 2.82 5.65
N GLY A 15 5.14 2.51 5.67
CA GLY A 15 6.22 3.47 5.48
C GLY A 15 6.47 4.40 6.68
N ARG A 16 5.67 4.31 7.74
CA ARG A 16 5.81 5.09 8.98
C ARG A 16 6.17 4.19 10.17
N LEU A 17 5.17 3.48 10.71
CA LEU A 17 5.34 2.60 11.87
C LEU A 17 5.87 1.22 11.47
N ARG A 18 5.64 0.82 10.21
CA ARG A 18 6.06 -0.44 9.59
C ARG A 18 6.84 -0.12 8.32
N THR A 19 8.16 -0.04 8.46
CA THR A 19 9.12 0.16 7.37
C THR A 19 9.38 -1.14 6.61
N PHE A 20 10.06 -1.05 5.45
CA PHE A 20 10.46 -2.21 4.65
C PHE A 20 11.32 -3.22 5.43
N ASP A 21 12.17 -2.76 6.34
CA ASP A 21 13.00 -3.64 7.18
C ASP A 21 12.21 -4.30 8.32
N ARG A 22 11.05 -3.74 8.68
CA ARG A 22 10.21 -4.22 9.80
C ARG A 22 8.74 -4.34 9.41
N PRO A 23 8.42 -5.18 8.40
CA PRO A 23 7.06 -5.35 7.92
C PRO A 23 6.17 -6.01 8.98
N LYS A 24 4.86 -5.74 8.90
CA LYS A 24 3.87 -6.41 9.78
C LYS A 24 3.20 -7.57 9.05
N LYS A 25 3.27 -8.76 9.64
CA LYS A 25 2.44 -9.91 9.22
C LYS A 25 0.96 -9.65 9.56
N LYS A 26 0.09 -9.73 8.56
CA LYS A 26 -1.38 -9.59 8.66
C LYS A 26 -2.06 -10.74 7.95
N ARG A 27 -3.21 -11.19 8.48
CA ARG A 27 -4.07 -12.14 7.77
C ARG A 27 -4.91 -11.40 6.74
N LYS A 28 -5.12 -12.00 5.56
CA LYS A 28 -5.89 -11.42 4.44
C LYS A 28 -7.32 -11.05 4.85
N LYS A 29 -7.99 -11.87 5.67
CA LYS A 29 -9.36 -11.59 6.17
C LYS A 29 -9.51 -10.32 7.02
N HIS A 30 -8.40 -9.71 7.47
CA HIS A 30 -8.40 -8.46 8.24
C HIS A 30 -7.95 -7.26 7.41
N LEU A 31 -7.76 -7.44 6.11
CA LEU A 31 -7.40 -6.39 5.17
C LEU A 31 -8.59 -6.15 4.25
N GLN A 32 -8.97 -4.89 4.10
CA GLN A 32 -9.90 -4.47 3.07
C GLN A 32 -9.09 -4.07 1.85
N PRO A 33 -9.20 -4.79 0.72
CA PRO A 33 -8.54 -4.38 -0.51
C PRO A 33 -9.13 -3.05 -0.98
N LEU A 34 -8.27 -2.08 -1.24
CA LEU A 34 -8.66 -0.84 -1.88
C LEU A 34 -8.59 -1.02 -3.40
N ILE A 35 -9.52 -0.40 -4.11
CA ILE A 35 -9.46 -0.34 -5.57
C ILE A 35 -8.21 0.49 -5.94
N ALA A 36 -7.33 -0.08 -6.77
CA ALA A 36 -6.17 0.63 -7.25
C ALA A 36 -6.62 1.84 -8.08
N ARG A 37 -6.45 3.04 -7.53
CA ARG A 37 -6.83 4.30 -8.20
C ARG A 37 -5.76 4.80 -9.17
N ASN A 38 -4.54 4.30 -9.05
CA ASN A 38 -3.45 4.65 -9.95
C ASN A 38 -3.31 3.59 -11.06
N GLY A 39 -3.44 4.02 -12.31
CA GLY A 39 -3.39 3.14 -13.49
C GLY A 39 -2.02 2.48 -13.73
N ASP A 40 -0.93 3.11 -13.31
CA ASP A 40 0.42 2.55 -13.42
C ASP A 40 0.62 1.42 -12.39
N ILE A 41 0.14 1.61 -11.15
CA ILE A 41 0.14 0.56 -10.11
C ILE A 41 -0.75 -0.60 -10.53
N ALA A 42 -1.94 -0.31 -11.05
CA ALA A 42 -2.89 -1.33 -11.52
C ALA A 42 -2.32 -2.15 -12.68
N ALA A 43 -1.52 -1.53 -13.55
CA ALA A 43 -0.83 -2.18 -14.65
C ALA A 43 0.47 -2.91 -14.24
N GLY A 44 0.84 -2.89 -12.95
CA GLY A 44 2.07 -3.52 -12.44
C GLY A 44 3.35 -2.83 -12.91
N ARG A 45 3.28 -1.55 -13.32
CA ARG A 45 4.45 -0.78 -13.74
C ARG A 45 5.24 -0.29 -12.53
N THR A 46 6.55 -0.20 -12.69
CA THR A 46 7.44 0.39 -11.67
C THR A 46 7.23 1.90 -11.64
N ILE A 47 7.07 2.46 -10.44
CA ILE A 47 6.87 3.90 -10.22
C ILE A 47 8.00 4.39 -9.32
N GLU A 48 8.49 5.59 -9.56
CA GLU A 48 9.49 6.22 -8.71
C GLU A 48 8.91 6.60 -7.33
N ASP A 49 9.72 6.43 -6.29
CA ASP A 49 9.30 6.66 -4.90
C ASP A 49 8.77 8.09 -4.66
N HIS A 50 9.37 9.09 -5.30
CA HIS A 50 8.91 10.48 -5.18
C HIS A 50 7.51 10.70 -5.78
N THR A 51 7.22 10.08 -6.93
CA THR A 51 5.91 10.14 -7.60
C THR A 51 4.84 9.44 -6.76
N LEU A 52 5.18 8.26 -6.23
CA LEU A 52 4.28 7.48 -5.38
C LEU A 52 3.91 8.25 -4.10
N ARG A 53 4.88 8.90 -3.45
CA ARG A 53 4.66 9.70 -2.23
C ARG A 53 3.78 10.93 -2.48
N SER A 54 4.00 11.63 -3.60
CA SER A 54 3.16 12.77 -3.99
C SER A 54 1.71 12.34 -4.21
N TRP A 55 1.50 11.24 -4.92
CA TRP A 55 0.17 10.69 -5.16
C TRP A 55 -0.54 10.24 -3.86
N ILE A 56 0.18 9.56 -2.95
CA ILE A 56 -0.38 9.15 -1.65
C ILE A 56 -0.86 10.37 -0.86
N ARG A 57 -0.05 11.45 -0.81
CA ARG A 57 -0.45 12.69 -0.11
C ARG A 57 -1.70 13.32 -0.71
N GLU A 58 -1.78 13.38 -2.04
CA GLU A 58 -2.94 13.93 -2.74
C GLU A 58 -4.22 13.12 -2.43
N GLU A 59 -4.13 11.78 -2.41
CA GLU A 59 -5.27 10.93 -2.05
C GLU A 59 -5.63 11.01 -0.56
N GLU A 60 -4.66 11.16 0.34
CA GLU A 60 -4.91 11.38 1.77
C GLU A 60 -5.65 12.70 2.01
N GLU A 61 -5.27 13.79 1.34
CA GLU A 61 -5.96 15.09 1.44
C GLU A 61 -7.42 15.01 0.97
N LYS A 62 -7.69 14.29 -0.12
CA LYS A 62 -9.07 14.06 -0.61
C LYS A 62 -9.95 13.30 0.39
N LEU A 63 -9.38 12.43 1.21
CA LEU A 63 -10.10 11.67 2.23
C LEU A 63 -10.37 12.48 3.51
N VAL A 64 -9.57 13.50 3.79
CA VAL A 64 -9.70 14.36 4.99
C VAL A 64 -10.72 15.49 4.79
N GLN A 65 -11.04 15.86 3.55
CA GLN A 65 -12.04 16.90 3.23
C GLN A 65 -13.51 16.43 3.30
N VAL A 66 -13.81 15.34 4.02
CA VAL A 66 -15.17 14.82 4.23
C VAL A 66 -15.66 15.18 5.63
#